data_AF-A0A956BHB8-F1
#
_entry.id   AF-A0A956BHB8-F1
#
_cell.length_a   1.000
_cell.length_b   1.000
_cell.length_c   1.000
_cell.angle_alpha   90.00
_cell.angle_beta   90.00
_cell.angle_gamma   90.00
#
_symmetry.space_group_name_H-M   'P 1'
#
loop_
_entity.id
_entity.type
_entity.pdbx_description
1 polymer ?
#
loop_
_entity_poly.entity_id
_entity_poly.type
_entity_poly.pdbx_seq_one_letter_code
_entity_poly.pdbx_strand_id
1 'polypeptide(L)'
;STCVRIRPRAPVDIGISKSGSELISLGPDIEIGEYSFDSVARVRGHERDLAWVLSKDARDKIWDCLVLNASVKVEDGVLSYTKSGVPDTSSLSSLVELLLDTARSMYSGEPEKRLEENVRHDPCIPIRRRSLEALARDFPKGAALQAAAEVARHDIDPGIRVLGSSLSADGTEQLCEEALEVGNPYDARCAALEAIGRTDSAVSDSDRQRIFEQVLSEDVSGLRGLAKVVLRLAIRLGSRVPTEWLIAALQRAEEDTVRAAAAYIKAMRVPLADTLCDALGREVLSPETLVDLLTAMGQVGDVSLVQRLEPIAEGAWGTTAVRRAARTAIEEIQSRATGASEGQLALVHEAGSSAGALTLPNDQGGGMSLETSQSAAGSTSAEVDSLSEPEAPEPALAEDVEPAPR
;
A
#
# COMPACT_ATOMS: atom_id res chain seq x y z
N SER A 1 -29.75 23.52 30.34
CA SER A 1 -28.87 23.75 29.18
C SER A 1 -29.70 24.32 28.05
N THR A 2 -29.16 25.25 27.29
CA THR A 2 -29.81 25.73 26.06
C THR A 2 -29.25 24.93 24.89
N CYS A 3 -30.14 24.35 24.07
CA CYS A 3 -29.79 23.58 22.88
C CYS A 3 -30.35 24.27 21.63
N VAL A 4 -29.49 24.58 20.67
CA VAL A 4 -29.87 25.12 19.35
C VAL A 4 -29.53 24.06 18.31
N ARG A 5 -30.47 23.74 17.40
CA ARG A 5 -30.28 22.76 16.33
C ARG A 5 -30.57 23.38 14.97
N ILE A 6 -29.65 23.23 14.03
CA ILE A 6 -29.77 23.71 12.64
C ILE A 6 -29.53 22.54 11.70
N ARG A 7 -30.42 22.29 10.75
CA ARG A 7 -30.27 21.23 9.72
C ARG A 7 -29.77 21.79 8.38
N PRO A 8 -28.48 21.65 8.03
CA PRO A 8 -28.01 21.78 6.66
C PRO A 8 -28.62 20.75 5.69
N ARG A 9 -28.50 21.04 4.38
CA ARG A 9 -29.17 20.30 3.30
C ARG A 9 -28.56 18.94 2.94
N ALA A 10 -27.39 18.58 3.48
CA ALA A 10 -26.72 17.32 3.20
C ALA A 10 -26.36 16.58 4.50
N PRO A 11 -26.58 15.25 4.57
CA PRO A 11 -26.23 14.47 5.74
C PRO A 11 -24.72 14.22 5.76
N VAL A 12 -24.01 14.91 6.65
CA VAL A 12 -22.67 14.50 7.08
C VAL A 12 -22.68 14.48 8.61
N ASP A 13 -22.26 13.36 9.18
CA ASP A 13 -22.18 13.16 10.63
C ASP A 13 -20.80 13.62 11.10
N ILE A 14 -20.70 14.78 11.77
CA ILE A 14 -19.43 15.31 12.30
C ILE A 14 -19.53 15.65 13.79
N GLY A 15 -19.33 14.66 14.66
CA GLY A 15 -19.47 14.87 16.10
C GLY A 15 -18.31 15.63 16.73
N ILE A 16 -18.46 16.94 16.96
CA ILE A 16 -17.48 17.78 17.69
C ILE A 16 -17.83 17.88 19.18
N SER A 17 -16.83 17.90 20.06
CA SER A 17 -17.02 18.05 21.51
C SER A 17 -15.73 18.48 22.20
N LYS A 18 -15.87 19.37 23.20
CA LYS A 18 -14.78 19.94 24.00
C LYS A 18 -14.39 19.06 25.21
N SER A 19 -15.15 18.01 25.54
CA SER A 19 -14.89 17.18 26.73
C SER A 19 -15.35 15.74 26.57
N GLY A 20 -14.62 14.80 27.19
CA GLY A 20 -14.86 13.35 27.24
C GLY A 20 -16.15 12.90 27.94
N SER A 21 -17.22 13.69 27.89
CA SER A 21 -18.56 13.27 28.24
C SER A 21 -19.08 12.30 27.16
N GLU A 22 -19.47 11.11 27.62
CA GLU A 22 -19.92 9.93 26.86
C GLU A 22 -20.74 10.29 25.61
N LEU A 23 -20.12 10.10 24.44
CA LEU A 23 -20.73 10.25 23.13
C LEU A 23 -20.96 8.85 22.56
N ILE A 24 -22.20 8.38 22.69
CA ILE A 24 -22.69 7.08 22.24
C ILE A 24 -22.39 6.87 20.74
N SER A 25 -21.58 5.84 20.46
CA SER A 25 -21.33 5.09 19.21
C SER A 25 -21.49 5.78 17.83
N LEU A 26 -20.50 6.55 17.36
CA LEU A 26 -20.38 6.96 15.95
C LEU A 26 -18.98 6.68 15.34
N GLY A 27 -18.27 5.67 15.85
CA GLY A 27 -16.94 5.29 15.36
C GLY A 27 -15.76 6.04 16.03
N PRO A 28 -14.52 5.71 15.61
CA PRO A 28 -13.31 6.35 16.14
C PRO A 28 -13.25 7.84 15.79
N ASP A 29 -12.51 8.58 16.60
CA ASP A 29 -12.16 9.98 16.33
C ASP A 29 -11.25 10.06 15.10
N ILE A 30 -11.52 10.98 14.18
CA ILE A 30 -10.73 11.18 12.95
C ILE A 30 -9.89 12.44 13.14
N GLU A 31 -8.58 12.26 13.29
CA GLU A 31 -7.64 13.39 13.37
C GLU A 31 -7.55 14.09 12.01
N ILE A 32 -7.85 15.40 11.96
CA ILE A 32 -7.70 16.19 10.74
C ILE A 32 -6.21 16.48 10.47
N GLY A 33 -5.35 16.36 11.48
CA GLY A 33 -3.93 16.67 11.41
C GLY A 33 -3.62 18.14 11.68
N GLU A 34 -4.60 18.90 12.19
CA GLU A 34 -4.40 20.25 12.70
C GLU A 34 -4.43 20.19 14.23
N TYR A 35 -3.26 20.07 14.86
CA TYR A 35 -3.14 19.84 16.30
C TYR A 35 -3.97 20.81 17.16
N SER A 36 -4.00 22.10 16.81
CA SER A 36 -4.85 23.08 17.51
C SER A 36 -6.31 22.66 17.51
N PHE A 37 -6.84 22.31 16.34
CA PHE A 37 -8.22 21.88 16.17
C PHE A 37 -8.47 20.51 16.82
N ASP A 38 -7.63 19.51 16.52
CA ASP A 38 -7.79 18.13 16.99
C ASP A 38 -7.70 18.02 18.53
N SER A 39 -6.98 18.94 19.19
CA SER A 39 -6.87 18.97 20.66
C SER A 39 -8.16 19.39 21.37
N VAL A 40 -9.10 20.06 20.67
CA VAL A 40 -10.34 20.61 21.25
C VAL A 40 -11.60 20.10 20.58
N ALA A 41 -11.47 19.52 19.39
CA ALA A 41 -12.57 19.06 18.57
C ALA A 41 -12.35 17.60 18.23
N ARG A 42 -13.28 16.76 18.67
CA ARG A 42 -13.42 15.40 18.11
C ARG A 42 -14.13 15.49 16.77
N VAL A 43 -13.83 14.61 15.84
CA VAL A 43 -14.42 14.61 14.50
C VAL A 43 -14.78 13.18 14.20
N ARG A 44 -16.03 12.95 13.85
CA ARG A 44 -16.51 11.64 13.40
C ARG A 44 -17.08 11.79 12.01
N GLY A 45 -17.38 10.69 11.34
CA GLY A 45 -17.98 10.68 10.00
C GLY A 45 -17.18 9.90 8.99
N HIS A 46 -17.60 9.97 7.72
CA HIS A 46 -16.86 9.36 6.64
C HIS A 46 -15.69 10.28 6.27
N GLU A 47 -14.45 9.77 6.31
CA GLU A 47 -13.22 10.57 6.06
C GLU A 47 -13.30 11.37 4.74
N ARG A 48 -13.95 10.78 3.73
CA ARG A 48 -14.30 11.41 2.44
C ARG A 48 -14.96 12.78 2.59
N ASP A 49 -15.91 12.93 3.50
CA ASP A 49 -16.72 14.14 3.58
C ASP A 49 -16.03 15.24 4.39
N LEU A 50 -15.19 14.84 5.34
CA LEU A 50 -14.46 15.76 6.21
C LEU A 50 -13.57 16.71 5.40
N ALA A 51 -12.87 16.18 4.39
CA ALA A 51 -11.91 16.96 3.60
C ALA A 51 -12.55 18.15 2.88
N TRP A 52 -13.81 18.06 2.43
CA TRP A 52 -14.48 19.18 1.76
C TRP A 52 -15.37 20.00 2.71
N VAL A 53 -15.96 19.36 3.72
CA VAL A 53 -16.84 20.06 4.69
C VAL A 53 -16.02 20.97 5.61
N LEU A 54 -14.89 20.50 6.11
CA LEU A 54 -14.06 21.20 7.09
C LEU A 54 -12.97 22.04 6.42
N SER A 55 -13.39 22.96 5.55
CA SER A 55 -12.49 24.01 5.02
C SER A 55 -11.95 24.87 6.15
N LYS A 56 -10.86 25.61 5.89
CA LYS A 56 -10.28 26.53 6.88
C LYS A 56 -11.32 27.46 7.51
N ASP A 57 -12.16 28.12 6.70
CA ASP A 57 -13.23 29.01 7.19
C ASP A 57 -14.26 28.28 8.07
N ALA A 58 -14.59 27.03 7.75
CA ALA A 58 -15.45 26.22 8.60
C ALA A 58 -14.78 25.87 9.93
N ARG A 59 -13.49 25.50 9.92
CA ARG A 59 -12.72 25.20 11.14
C ARG A 59 -12.56 26.42 12.03
N ASP A 60 -12.24 27.58 11.46
CA ASP A 60 -12.12 28.85 12.19
C ASP A 60 -13.45 29.21 12.90
N LYS A 61 -14.59 29.05 12.22
CA LYS A 61 -15.91 29.32 12.82
C LYS A 61 -16.31 28.30 13.88
N ILE A 62 -15.97 27.02 13.69
CA ILE A 62 -16.14 25.98 14.71
C ILE A 62 -15.29 26.32 15.93
N TRP A 63 -14.04 26.74 15.73
CA TRP A 63 -13.14 27.17 16.80
C TRP A 63 -13.74 28.33 17.59
N ASP A 64 -14.25 29.36 16.92
CA ASP A 64 -14.94 30.48 17.55
C ASP A 64 -16.13 30.01 18.42
N CYS A 65 -16.89 29.02 17.95
CA CYS A 65 -17.96 28.42 18.74
C CYS A 65 -17.43 27.70 20.00
N LEU A 66 -16.30 26.99 19.88
CA LEU A 66 -15.69 26.22 20.99
C LEU A 66 -15.06 27.12 22.06
N VAL A 67 -14.51 28.26 21.65
CA VAL A 67 -13.96 29.29 22.57
C VAL A 67 -15.05 29.85 23.49
N LEU A 68 -16.30 29.94 23.02
CA LEU A 68 -17.45 30.42 23.81
C LEU A 68 -17.97 29.43 24.88
N ASN A 69 -17.16 28.44 25.25
CA ASN A 69 -17.44 27.39 26.25
C ASN A 69 -18.71 26.60 25.96
N ALA A 70 -18.83 26.16 24.71
CA ALA A 70 -19.91 25.31 24.28
C ALA A 70 -19.42 24.03 23.65
N SER A 71 -20.30 23.03 23.68
CA SER A 71 -20.15 21.83 22.86
C SER A 71 -20.91 22.05 21.56
N VAL A 72 -20.22 21.91 20.43
CA VAL A 72 -20.78 21.95 19.09
C VAL A 72 -20.75 20.53 18.55
N LYS A 73 -21.88 19.90 18.25
CA LYS A 73 -21.97 18.56 17.66
C LYS A 73 -22.60 18.67 16.27
N VAL A 74 -22.06 18.05 15.23
CA VAL A 74 -22.75 17.89 13.94
C VAL A 74 -23.17 16.42 13.83
N GLU A 75 -24.43 16.12 13.58
CA GLU A 75 -24.93 14.74 13.47
C GLU A 75 -26.16 14.72 12.56
N ASP A 76 -26.25 13.80 11.62
CA ASP A 76 -27.28 13.69 10.59
C ASP A 76 -27.46 14.98 9.79
N GLY A 77 -26.35 15.68 9.50
CA GLY A 77 -26.41 17.03 8.94
C GLY A 77 -27.17 17.99 9.85
N VAL A 78 -27.04 17.87 11.18
CA VAL A 78 -27.59 18.81 12.18
C VAL A 78 -26.45 19.38 13.00
N LEU A 79 -26.18 20.68 12.88
CA LEU A 79 -25.31 21.41 13.78
C LEU A 79 -26.09 21.71 15.08
N SER A 80 -25.68 21.06 16.16
CA SER A 80 -26.23 21.17 17.50
C SER A 80 -25.24 21.90 18.42
N TYR A 81 -25.69 22.98 19.04
CA TYR A 81 -24.90 23.72 20.03
C TYR A 81 -25.52 23.55 21.40
N THR A 82 -24.71 23.20 22.40
CA THR A 82 -25.14 23.11 23.79
C THR A 82 -24.23 23.95 24.69
N LYS A 83 -24.84 24.84 25.46
CA LYS A 83 -24.16 25.66 26.48
C LYS A 83 -24.85 25.53 27.83
N SER A 84 -24.04 25.48 28.88
CA SER A 84 -24.50 25.50 30.26
C SER A 84 -24.97 26.90 30.65
N GLY A 85 -26.13 26.98 31.32
CA GLY A 85 -26.79 28.26 31.63
C GLY A 85 -27.76 28.74 30.55
N VAL A 86 -28.45 29.85 30.85
CA VAL A 86 -29.36 30.53 29.91
C VAL A 86 -28.60 31.73 29.34
N PRO A 87 -28.29 31.77 28.03
CA PRO A 87 -27.70 32.96 27.42
C PRO A 87 -28.69 34.12 27.47
N ASP A 88 -28.22 35.35 27.62
CA ASP A 88 -29.05 36.52 27.37
C ASP A 88 -29.50 36.56 25.90
N THR A 89 -30.54 37.33 25.60
CA THR A 89 -31.16 37.35 24.26
C THR A 89 -30.21 37.84 23.17
N SER A 90 -29.32 38.80 23.47
CA SER A 90 -28.31 39.28 22.52
C SER A 90 -27.28 38.20 22.20
N SER A 91 -26.77 37.53 23.24
CA SER A 91 -25.84 36.41 23.13
C SER A 91 -26.43 35.23 22.36
N LEU A 92 -27.73 34.96 22.52
CA LEU A 92 -28.44 33.92 21.79
C LEU A 92 -28.54 34.26 20.29
N SER A 93 -28.87 35.50 19.94
CA SER A 93 -28.94 35.92 18.53
C SER A 93 -27.59 35.82 17.83
N SER A 94 -26.52 36.36 18.44
CA SER A 94 -25.16 36.27 17.88
C SER A 94 -24.68 34.83 17.73
N LEU A 95 -25.06 33.96 18.67
CA LEU A 95 -24.77 32.54 18.59
C LEU A 95 -25.50 31.87 17.42
N VAL A 96 -26.79 32.15 17.24
CA VAL A 96 -27.57 31.58 16.12
C VAL A 96 -27.00 32.03 14.79
N GLU A 97 -26.59 33.30 14.67
CA GLU A 97 -25.91 33.83 13.48
C GLU A 97 -24.59 33.09 13.22
N LEU A 98 -23.75 32.92 14.24
CA LEU A 98 -22.49 32.18 14.13
C LEU A 98 -22.71 30.73 13.69
N LEU A 99 -23.71 30.04 14.25
CA LEU A 99 -24.04 28.66 13.87
C LEU A 99 -24.60 28.57 12.44
N LEU A 100 -25.41 29.53 12.01
CA LEU A 100 -25.89 29.60 10.63
C LEU A 100 -24.74 29.85 9.66
N ASP A 101 -23.81 30.73 10.00
CA ASP A 101 -22.65 31.03 9.17
C ASP A 101 -21.64 29.89 9.13
N THR A 102 -21.53 29.11 10.22
CA THR A 102 -20.79 27.84 10.26
C THR A 102 -21.45 26.79 9.38
N ALA A 103 -22.77 26.60 9.49
CA ALA A 103 -23.49 25.64 8.65
C ALA A 103 -23.42 26.04 7.16
N ARG A 104 -23.46 27.35 6.85
CA ARG A 104 -23.28 27.82 5.47
C ARG A 104 -21.86 27.55 4.98
N SER A 105 -20.83 27.83 5.77
CA SER A 105 -19.44 27.60 5.35
C SER A 105 -19.12 26.13 5.17
N MET A 106 -19.74 25.24 5.94
CA MET A 106 -19.59 23.79 5.80
C MET A 106 -20.18 23.23 4.49
N TYR A 107 -21.32 23.79 4.05
CA TYR A 107 -22.13 23.20 2.97
C TYR A 107 -22.32 24.09 1.73
N SER A 108 -21.52 25.16 1.58
CA SER A 108 -21.60 26.04 0.41
C SER A 108 -20.75 25.52 -0.76
N GLY A 109 -21.35 25.41 -1.94
CA GLY A 109 -20.63 25.10 -3.19
C GLY A 109 -20.60 23.61 -3.55
N GLU A 110 -19.94 23.30 -4.67
CA GLU A 110 -19.78 21.93 -5.17
C GLU A 110 -18.58 21.25 -4.46
N PRO A 111 -18.69 19.98 -4.04
CA PRO A 111 -17.60 19.28 -3.32
C PRO A 111 -16.26 19.31 -4.05
N GLU A 112 -16.23 19.08 -5.37
CA GLU A 112 -15.00 19.09 -6.16
C GLU A 112 -14.27 20.43 -6.11
N LYS A 113 -15.01 21.55 -6.22
CA LYS A 113 -14.45 22.91 -6.16
C LYS A 113 -13.92 23.23 -4.78
N ARG A 114 -14.57 22.74 -3.72
CA ARG A 114 -14.11 22.93 -2.35
C ARG A 114 -12.84 22.15 -2.06
N LEU A 115 -12.74 20.91 -2.54
CA LEU A 115 -11.52 20.13 -2.42
C LEU A 115 -10.37 20.80 -3.17
N GLU A 116 -10.60 21.29 -4.40
CA GLU A 116 -9.61 22.04 -5.17
C GLU A 116 -9.14 23.29 -4.40
N GLU A 117 -10.09 24.06 -3.87
CA GLU A 117 -9.80 25.25 -3.06
C GLU A 117 -8.97 24.91 -1.82
N ASN A 118 -9.29 23.81 -1.13
CA ASN A 118 -8.53 23.34 0.01
C ASN A 118 -7.10 22.94 -0.39
N VAL A 119 -6.91 22.23 -1.51
CA VAL A 119 -5.56 21.94 -2.05
C VAL A 119 -4.78 23.21 -2.34
N ARG A 120 -5.44 24.29 -2.78
CA ARG A 120 -4.76 25.54 -3.14
C ARG A 120 -4.42 26.42 -1.95
N HIS A 121 -5.31 26.50 -0.96
CA HIS A 121 -5.27 27.56 0.04
C HIS A 121 -5.31 27.11 1.50
N ASP A 122 -5.56 25.83 1.79
CA ASP A 122 -5.60 25.40 3.18
C ASP A 122 -4.20 25.42 3.80
N PRO A 123 -3.98 26.12 4.94
CA PRO A 123 -2.67 26.17 5.58
C PRO A 123 -2.22 24.79 6.12
N CYS A 124 -3.16 23.88 6.40
CA CYS A 124 -2.87 22.58 6.98
C CYS A 124 -2.47 21.56 5.89
N ILE A 125 -1.20 21.11 5.94
CA ILE A 125 -0.64 20.13 4.99
C ILE A 125 -1.50 18.84 4.93
N PRO A 126 -1.84 18.17 6.05
CA PRO A 126 -2.72 17.00 6.02
C PRO A 126 -4.05 17.21 5.29
N ILE A 127 -4.66 18.39 5.38
CA ILE A 127 -5.93 18.70 4.72
C ILE A 127 -5.74 18.88 3.22
N ARG A 128 -4.69 19.59 2.80
CA ARG A 128 -4.35 19.72 1.38
C ARG A 128 -4.13 18.34 0.75
N ARG A 129 -3.33 17.49 1.41
CA ARG A 129 -3.07 16.12 0.97
C ARG A 129 -4.35 15.29 0.87
N ARG A 130 -5.15 15.21 1.94
CA ARG A 130 -6.42 14.46 1.92
C ARG A 130 -7.40 15.00 0.89
N SER A 131 -7.42 16.31 0.66
CA SER A 131 -8.29 16.92 -0.35
C SER A 131 -7.89 16.49 -1.76
N LEU A 132 -6.58 16.40 -2.04
CA LEU A 132 -6.07 15.90 -3.31
C LEU A 132 -6.32 14.39 -3.49
N GLU A 133 -6.12 13.58 -2.44
CA GLU A 133 -6.43 12.15 -2.45
C GLU A 133 -7.93 11.90 -2.68
N ALA A 134 -8.80 12.68 -2.05
CA ALA A 134 -10.25 12.63 -2.25
C ALA A 134 -10.64 13.01 -3.68
N LEU A 135 -10.05 14.06 -4.26
CA LEU A 135 -10.25 14.41 -5.67
C LEU A 135 -9.83 13.28 -6.60
N ALA A 136 -8.66 12.68 -6.37
CA ALA A 136 -8.13 11.59 -7.19
C ALA A 136 -9.03 10.36 -7.17
N ARG A 137 -9.57 10.01 -5.99
CA ARG A 137 -10.45 8.85 -5.81
C ARG A 137 -11.86 9.09 -6.35
N ASP A 138 -12.46 10.24 -6.03
CA ASP A 138 -13.88 10.47 -6.21
C ASP A 138 -14.20 11.20 -7.52
N PHE A 139 -13.24 11.96 -8.05
CA PHE A 139 -13.37 12.78 -9.27
C PHE A 139 -12.16 12.60 -10.21
N PRO A 140 -11.78 11.35 -10.59
CA PRO A 140 -10.53 11.03 -11.30
C PRO A 140 -10.38 11.67 -12.69
N LYS A 141 -11.46 12.23 -13.25
CA LYS A 141 -11.48 12.86 -14.58
C LYS A 141 -11.97 14.31 -14.55
N GLY A 142 -12.16 14.88 -13.35
CA GLY A 142 -12.68 16.24 -13.19
C GLY A 142 -11.63 17.30 -13.49
N ALA A 143 -12.07 18.45 -14.03
CA ALA A 143 -11.20 19.61 -14.22
C ALA A 143 -10.62 20.11 -12.88
N ALA A 144 -11.37 19.97 -11.79
CA ALA A 144 -10.92 20.28 -10.43
C ALA A 144 -9.69 19.45 -10.01
N LEU A 145 -9.64 18.16 -10.35
CA LEU A 145 -8.47 17.32 -10.06
C LEU A 145 -7.26 17.77 -10.87
N GLN A 146 -7.42 18.09 -12.15
CA GLN A 146 -6.32 18.57 -12.99
C GLN A 146 -5.75 19.89 -12.44
N ALA A 147 -6.63 20.85 -12.09
CA ALA A 147 -6.23 22.12 -11.49
C ALA A 147 -5.55 21.94 -10.12
N ALA A 148 -6.08 21.05 -9.27
CA ALA A 148 -5.51 20.75 -7.97
C ALA A 148 -4.15 20.03 -8.08
N ALA A 149 -4.01 19.07 -8.99
CA ALA A 149 -2.76 18.36 -9.23
C ALA A 149 -1.66 19.33 -9.71
N GLU A 150 -2.00 20.26 -10.62
CA GLU A 150 -1.05 21.26 -11.10
C GLU A 150 -0.58 22.20 -9.99
N VAL A 151 -1.48 22.63 -9.10
CA VAL A 151 -1.09 23.41 -7.91
C VAL A 151 -0.22 22.59 -6.96
N ALA A 152 -0.62 21.35 -6.68
CA ALA A 152 0.05 20.46 -5.74
C ALA A 152 1.49 20.13 -6.15
N ARG A 153 1.77 20.05 -7.45
CA ARG A 153 3.14 19.90 -7.98
C ARG A 153 4.10 20.99 -7.51
N HIS A 154 3.60 22.16 -7.15
CA HIS A 154 4.42 23.28 -6.67
C HIS A 154 4.23 23.54 -5.17
N ASP A 155 3.67 22.58 -4.42
CA ASP A 155 3.47 22.72 -2.97
C ASP A 155 4.81 22.76 -2.21
N ILE A 156 4.81 23.45 -1.07
CA ILE A 156 5.96 23.48 -0.19
C ILE A 156 6.25 22.11 0.43
N ASP A 157 5.22 21.29 0.64
CA ASP A 157 5.33 19.95 1.19
C ASP A 157 5.72 18.92 0.10
N PRO A 158 6.84 18.20 0.25
CA PRO A 158 7.28 17.21 -0.74
C PRO A 158 6.29 16.05 -0.96
N GLY A 159 5.54 15.65 0.08
CA GLY A 159 4.54 14.60 -0.04
C GLY A 159 3.37 15.01 -0.94
N ILE A 160 2.95 16.27 -0.86
CA ILE A 160 1.94 16.84 -1.76
C ILE A 160 2.48 16.99 -3.18
N ARG A 161 3.74 17.43 -3.36
CA ARG A 161 4.35 17.51 -4.70
C ARG A 161 4.38 16.15 -5.40
N VAL A 162 4.85 15.12 -4.71
CA VAL A 162 4.88 13.74 -5.21
C VAL A 162 3.48 13.28 -5.62
N LEU A 163 2.47 13.51 -4.78
CA LEU A 163 1.10 13.14 -5.09
C LEU A 163 0.57 13.90 -6.32
N GLY A 164 0.77 15.22 -6.38
CA GLY A 164 0.41 16.05 -7.53
C GLY A 164 1.06 15.59 -8.83
N SER A 165 2.37 15.32 -8.81
CA SER A 165 3.11 14.81 -9.97
C SER A 165 2.60 13.42 -10.39
N SER A 166 2.26 12.55 -9.45
CA SER A 166 1.72 11.20 -9.77
C SER A 166 0.34 11.22 -10.42
N LEU A 167 -0.41 12.33 -10.27
CA LEU A 167 -1.74 12.52 -10.84
C LEU A 167 -1.70 13.29 -12.17
N SER A 168 -0.56 13.84 -12.55
CA SER A 168 -0.37 14.57 -13.80
C SER A 168 0.16 13.63 -14.90
N ALA A 169 -0.33 13.81 -16.13
CA ALA A 169 0.11 13.02 -17.28
C ALA A 169 1.62 13.21 -17.57
N ASP A 170 2.12 14.42 -17.34
CA ASP A 170 3.50 14.82 -17.62
C ASP A 170 4.34 14.89 -16.33
N GLY A 171 3.85 14.33 -15.21
CA GLY A 171 4.52 14.44 -13.91
C GLY A 171 5.73 13.52 -13.71
N THR A 172 6.09 12.68 -14.69
CA THR A 172 7.16 11.69 -14.54
C THR A 172 8.54 12.34 -14.32
N GLU A 173 8.85 13.41 -15.06
CA GLU A 173 10.11 14.16 -14.90
C GLU A 173 10.23 14.70 -13.47
N GLN A 174 9.17 15.34 -12.97
CA GLN A 174 9.15 15.86 -11.62
C GLN A 174 9.22 14.77 -10.55
N LEU A 175 8.56 13.62 -10.75
CA LEU A 175 8.73 12.49 -9.82
C LEU A 175 10.19 12.03 -9.75
N CYS A 176 10.93 12.05 -10.88
CA CYS A 176 12.35 11.74 -10.88
C CYS A 176 13.15 12.78 -10.09
N GLU A 177 12.83 14.07 -10.23
CA GLU A 177 13.43 15.14 -9.42
C GLU A 177 13.16 14.95 -7.92
N GLU A 178 11.90 14.71 -7.53
CA GLU A 178 11.53 14.51 -6.12
C GLU A 178 12.19 13.28 -5.50
N ALA A 179 12.38 12.20 -6.28
CA ALA A 179 13.09 11.00 -5.83
C ALA A 179 14.59 11.25 -5.57
N LEU A 180 15.17 12.19 -6.32
CA LEU A 180 16.61 12.50 -6.31
C LEU A 180 16.97 13.70 -5.41
N GLU A 181 16.01 14.51 -4.98
CA GLU A 181 16.27 15.65 -4.11
C GLU A 181 16.73 15.19 -2.72
N VAL A 182 18.02 15.41 -2.39
CA VAL A 182 18.64 14.96 -1.14
C VAL A 182 18.01 15.63 0.09
N GLY A 183 17.44 16.83 -0.07
CA GLY A 183 16.73 17.54 0.99
C GLY A 183 15.32 17.00 1.30
N ASN A 184 14.77 16.14 0.44
CA ASN A 184 13.41 15.65 0.62
C ASN A 184 13.31 14.64 1.77
N PRO A 185 12.19 14.65 2.53
CA PRO A 185 11.83 13.59 3.45
C PRO A 185 11.89 12.23 2.78
N TYR A 186 12.35 11.26 3.56
CA TYR A 186 12.59 9.90 3.10
C TYR A 186 11.32 9.22 2.54
N ASP A 187 10.19 9.43 3.19
CA ASP A 187 8.88 8.92 2.79
C ASP A 187 8.41 9.53 1.45
N ALA A 188 8.68 10.83 1.23
CA ALA A 188 8.42 11.48 -0.05
C ALA A 188 9.26 10.88 -1.19
N ARG A 189 10.56 10.65 -0.96
CA ARG A 189 11.45 10.00 -1.93
C ARG A 189 10.99 8.57 -2.26
N CYS A 190 10.59 7.80 -1.26
CA CYS A 190 10.02 6.46 -1.46
C CYS A 190 8.74 6.52 -2.28
N ALA A 191 7.82 7.42 -1.92
CA ALA A 191 6.55 7.61 -2.63
C ALA A 191 6.76 8.02 -4.09
N ALA A 192 7.77 8.85 -4.37
CA ALA A 192 8.15 9.22 -5.73
C ALA A 192 8.58 8.00 -6.55
N LEU A 193 9.52 7.20 -6.04
CA LEU A 193 9.99 5.99 -6.73
C LEU A 193 8.84 4.97 -6.93
N GLU A 194 7.94 4.82 -5.96
CA GLU A 194 6.76 3.97 -6.11
C GLU A 194 5.76 4.50 -7.15
N ALA A 195 5.62 5.82 -7.27
CA ALA A 195 4.81 6.46 -8.30
C ALA A 195 5.42 6.27 -9.70
N ILE A 196 6.73 6.46 -9.85
CA ILE A 196 7.47 6.19 -11.10
C ILE A 196 7.27 4.73 -11.54
N GLY A 197 7.31 3.79 -10.59
CA GLY A 197 7.08 2.38 -10.89
C GLY A 197 5.62 2.02 -11.23
N ARG A 198 4.66 2.95 -11.12
CA ARG A 198 3.25 2.76 -11.47
C ARG A 198 2.83 3.52 -12.73
N THR A 199 3.59 4.54 -13.14
CA THR A 199 3.29 5.28 -14.36
C THR A 199 3.57 4.43 -15.58
N ASP A 200 2.59 4.34 -16.50
CA ASP A 200 2.75 3.68 -17.81
C ASP A 200 3.69 4.47 -18.74
N SER A 201 3.92 5.75 -18.42
CA SER A 201 4.87 6.61 -19.13
C SER A 201 6.28 6.03 -19.04
N ALA A 202 6.92 5.89 -20.21
CA ALA A 202 8.28 5.40 -20.28
C ALA A 202 9.23 6.40 -19.60
N VAL A 203 9.72 6.04 -18.42
CA VAL A 203 10.86 6.72 -17.79
C VAL A 203 12.05 6.63 -18.75
N SER A 204 12.68 7.75 -19.07
CA SER A 204 13.84 7.79 -19.97
C SER A 204 14.99 6.94 -19.41
N ASP A 205 15.75 6.26 -20.26
CA ASP A 205 16.90 5.46 -19.79
C ASP A 205 17.94 6.33 -19.06
N SER A 206 18.06 7.61 -19.42
CA SER A 206 18.90 8.59 -18.72
C SER A 206 18.42 8.83 -17.29
N ASP A 207 17.11 9.01 -17.08
CA ASP A 207 16.55 9.21 -15.74
C ASP A 207 16.63 7.94 -14.90
N ARG A 208 16.41 6.77 -15.51
CA ARG A 208 16.61 5.48 -14.84
C ARG A 208 18.04 5.36 -14.31
N GLN A 209 19.02 5.59 -15.18
CA GLN A 209 20.42 5.51 -14.82
C GLN A 209 20.76 6.51 -13.71
N ARG A 210 20.29 7.76 -13.83
CA ARG A 210 20.49 8.81 -12.81
C ARG A 210 19.88 8.42 -11.46
N ILE A 211 18.66 7.90 -11.44
CA ILE A 211 17.98 7.44 -10.23
C ILE A 211 18.79 6.34 -9.55
N PHE A 212 19.20 5.31 -10.30
CA PHE A 212 19.97 4.22 -9.73
C PHE A 212 21.35 4.68 -9.28
N GLU A 213 22.11 5.41 -10.10
CA GLU A 213 23.43 5.91 -9.70
C GLU A 213 23.39 6.72 -8.42
N GLN A 214 22.45 7.67 -8.31
CA GLN A 214 22.37 8.52 -7.15
C GLN A 214 21.88 7.77 -5.91
N VAL A 215 20.77 7.03 -6.01
CA VAL A 215 20.21 6.31 -4.84
C VAL A 215 21.14 5.19 -4.37
N LEU A 216 21.87 4.54 -5.27
CA LEU A 216 22.81 3.47 -4.92
C LEU A 216 24.17 4.01 -4.44
N SER A 217 24.49 5.29 -4.70
CA SER A 217 25.67 5.96 -4.16
C SER A 217 25.51 6.33 -2.68
N GLU A 218 24.29 6.43 -2.19
CA GLU A 218 23.97 6.67 -0.78
C GLU A 218 24.23 5.39 0.03
N ASP A 219 24.72 5.54 1.27
CA ASP A 219 25.02 4.39 2.13
C ASP A 219 23.73 3.62 2.46
N VAL A 220 23.74 2.32 2.11
CA VAL A 220 22.66 1.35 2.35
C VAL A 220 22.20 1.35 3.82
N SER A 221 23.11 1.65 4.76
CA SER A 221 22.80 1.68 6.19
C SER A 221 21.78 2.75 6.58
N GLY A 222 21.74 3.87 5.86
CA GLY A 222 20.81 4.99 6.06
C GLY A 222 19.51 4.89 5.26
N LEU A 223 19.41 3.90 4.35
CA LEU A 223 18.33 3.78 3.36
C LEU A 223 17.36 2.62 3.64
N ARG A 224 17.08 2.34 4.92
CA ARG A 224 16.27 1.20 5.37
C ARG A 224 14.80 1.35 4.93
N GLY A 225 14.51 0.88 3.71
CA GLY A 225 13.21 0.97 3.02
C GLY A 225 13.30 1.52 1.58
N LEU A 226 14.18 2.47 1.29
CA LEU A 226 14.42 2.98 -0.07
C LEU A 226 15.03 1.85 -0.89
N ALA A 227 15.91 1.06 -0.29
CA ALA A 227 16.46 -0.14 -0.89
C ALA A 227 15.38 -1.10 -1.43
N LYS A 228 14.35 -1.38 -0.62
CA LYS A 228 13.20 -2.22 -1.00
C LYS A 228 12.45 -1.61 -2.19
N VAL A 229 12.20 -0.31 -2.18
CA VAL A 229 11.48 0.39 -3.25
C VAL A 229 12.31 0.40 -4.55
N VAL A 230 13.61 0.69 -4.47
CA VAL A 230 14.55 0.68 -5.60
C VAL A 230 14.62 -0.68 -6.26
N LEU A 231 14.70 -1.76 -5.47
CA LEU A 231 14.72 -3.12 -6.00
C LEU A 231 13.43 -3.46 -6.75
N ARG A 232 12.27 -3.09 -6.20
CA ARG A 232 10.97 -3.27 -6.87
C ARG A 232 10.88 -2.46 -8.15
N LEU A 233 11.36 -1.22 -8.12
CA LEU A 233 11.44 -0.36 -9.30
C LEU A 233 12.35 -0.98 -10.37
N ALA A 234 13.52 -1.49 -9.98
CA ALA A 234 14.46 -2.14 -10.89
C ALA A 234 13.86 -3.37 -11.57
N ILE A 235 13.11 -4.21 -10.84
CA ILE A 235 12.37 -5.34 -11.43
C ILE A 235 11.38 -4.83 -12.49
N ARG A 236 10.56 -3.83 -12.15
CA ARG A 236 9.52 -3.31 -13.07
C ARG A 236 10.11 -2.68 -14.33
N LEU A 237 11.20 -1.95 -14.17
CA LEU A 237 11.89 -1.28 -15.28
C LEU A 237 12.87 -2.20 -16.03
N GLY A 238 13.06 -3.45 -15.58
CA GLY A 238 14.05 -4.37 -16.14
C GLY A 238 15.49 -3.86 -16.01
N SER A 239 15.76 -2.99 -15.04
CA SER A 239 17.05 -2.33 -14.86
C SER A 239 17.97 -3.15 -13.96
N ARG A 240 19.28 -3.11 -14.25
CA ARG A 240 20.28 -3.83 -13.46
C ARG A 240 20.79 -2.98 -12.30
N VAL A 241 20.77 -3.56 -11.12
CA VAL A 241 21.39 -3.03 -9.88
C VAL A 241 22.82 -3.61 -9.74
N PRO A 242 23.81 -2.83 -9.29
CA PRO A 242 25.16 -3.30 -8.99
C PRO A 242 25.17 -4.44 -7.97
N THR A 243 26.03 -5.42 -8.22
CA THR A 243 26.14 -6.64 -7.42
C THR A 243 26.52 -6.34 -5.97
N GLU A 244 27.41 -5.38 -5.75
CA GLU A 244 27.91 -4.96 -4.43
C GLU A 244 26.77 -4.42 -3.57
N TRP A 245 25.84 -3.70 -4.18
CA TRP A 245 24.67 -3.16 -3.51
C TRP A 245 23.68 -4.25 -3.13
N LEU A 246 23.46 -5.24 -4.02
CA LEU A 246 22.65 -6.43 -3.69
C LEU A 246 23.24 -7.24 -2.54
N ILE A 247 24.57 -7.37 -2.50
CA ILE A 247 25.26 -8.02 -1.39
C ILE A 247 25.01 -7.27 -0.09
N ALA A 248 25.18 -5.94 -0.10
CA ALA A 248 24.90 -5.12 1.07
C ALA A 248 23.43 -5.22 1.53
N ALA A 249 22.47 -5.23 0.60
CA ALA A 249 21.05 -5.39 0.88
C ALA A 249 20.73 -6.74 1.54
N LEU A 250 21.32 -7.85 1.06
CA LEU A 250 21.13 -9.18 1.65
C LEU A 250 21.77 -9.31 3.04
N GLN A 251 22.94 -8.70 3.26
CA GLN A 251 23.71 -8.88 4.49
C GLN A 251 23.26 -7.95 5.64
N ARG A 252 22.90 -6.69 5.34
CA ARG A 252 22.73 -5.65 6.37
C ARG A 252 21.32 -5.13 6.53
N ALA A 253 20.43 -5.45 5.59
CA ALA A 253 19.11 -4.84 5.59
C ALA A 253 18.10 -5.59 6.46
N GLU A 254 16.99 -4.92 6.71
CA GLU A 254 15.80 -5.47 7.31
C GLU A 254 15.18 -6.55 6.42
N GLU A 255 14.42 -7.44 7.04
CA GLU A 255 13.82 -8.60 6.39
C GLU A 255 13.06 -8.24 5.10
N ASP A 256 12.31 -7.15 5.13
CA ASP A 256 11.51 -6.67 4.00
C ASP A 256 12.37 -6.29 2.78
N THR A 257 13.61 -5.85 3.01
CA THR A 257 14.58 -5.54 1.97
C THR A 257 15.26 -6.81 1.46
N VAL A 258 15.57 -7.77 2.35
CA VAL A 258 16.07 -9.10 1.97
C VAL A 258 15.09 -9.79 1.03
N ARG A 259 13.80 -9.75 1.36
CA ARG A 259 12.74 -10.28 0.50
C ARG A 259 12.69 -9.59 -0.87
N ALA A 260 12.80 -8.27 -0.92
CA ALA A 260 12.86 -7.53 -2.19
C ALA A 260 14.12 -7.89 -3.01
N ALA A 261 15.26 -8.11 -2.34
CA ALA A 261 16.50 -8.51 -2.99
C ALA A 261 16.40 -9.94 -3.56
N ALA A 262 15.80 -10.88 -2.82
CA ALA A 262 15.52 -12.23 -3.30
C ALA A 262 14.61 -12.20 -4.55
N ALA A 263 13.53 -11.40 -4.52
CA ALA A 263 12.64 -11.21 -5.66
C ALA A 263 13.38 -10.63 -6.88
N TYR A 264 14.27 -9.66 -6.66
CA TYR A 264 15.09 -9.07 -7.72
C TYR A 264 16.07 -10.09 -8.32
N ILE A 265 16.79 -10.84 -7.48
CA ILE A 265 17.72 -11.88 -7.92
C ILE A 265 17.00 -12.95 -8.72
N LYS A 266 15.81 -13.36 -8.27
CA LYS A 266 14.94 -14.29 -9.00
C LYS A 266 14.56 -13.75 -10.38
N ALA A 267 14.10 -12.51 -10.45
CA ALA A 267 13.64 -11.89 -11.69
C ALA A 267 14.77 -11.68 -12.70
N MET A 268 15.95 -11.24 -12.22
CA MET A 268 17.09 -10.87 -13.06
C MET A 268 18.13 -11.99 -13.21
N ARG A 269 17.93 -13.13 -12.53
CA ARG A 269 18.82 -14.30 -12.47
C ARG A 269 20.27 -13.93 -12.16
N VAL A 270 20.47 -13.14 -11.10
CA VAL A 270 21.81 -12.66 -10.71
C VAL A 270 22.59 -13.77 -9.98
N PRO A 271 23.80 -14.13 -10.40
CA PRO A 271 24.56 -15.25 -9.82
C PRO A 271 25.21 -14.85 -8.48
N LEU A 272 24.44 -14.93 -7.39
CA LEU A 272 24.86 -14.55 -6.02
C LEU A 272 24.74 -15.73 -5.03
N ALA A 273 25.23 -16.91 -5.43
CA ALA A 273 25.07 -18.15 -4.66
C ALA A 273 25.60 -18.05 -3.21
N ASP A 274 26.84 -17.60 -3.03
CA ASP A 274 27.47 -17.48 -1.71
C ASP A 274 26.71 -16.50 -0.81
N THR A 275 26.35 -15.33 -1.35
CA THR A 275 25.62 -14.30 -0.59
C THR A 275 24.21 -14.74 -0.21
N LEU A 276 23.53 -15.52 -1.07
CA LEU A 276 22.24 -16.10 -0.72
C LEU A 276 22.37 -17.11 0.42
N CYS A 277 23.45 -17.90 0.44
CA CYS A 277 23.74 -18.80 1.56
C CYS A 277 23.99 -18.02 2.86
N ASP A 278 24.80 -16.96 2.80
CA ASP A 278 25.06 -16.09 3.95
C ASP A 278 23.78 -15.47 4.50
N ALA A 279 22.89 -15.00 3.61
CA ALA A 279 21.60 -14.44 4.00
C ALA A 279 20.71 -15.49 4.67
N LEU A 280 20.71 -16.72 4.16
CA LEU A 280 19.92 -17.83 4.69
C LEU A 280 20.37 -18.26 6.10
N GLY A 281 21.64 -18.04 6.45
CA GLY A 281 22.21 -18.32 7.78
C GLY A 281 21.84 -17.28 8.87
N ARG A 282 21.08 -16.23 8.53
CA ARG A 282 20.67 -15.20 9.50
C ARG A 282 19.58 -15.73 10.44
N GLU A 283 19.78 -15.56 11.75
CA GLU A 283 18.87 -16.08 12.79
C GLU A 283 17.46 -15.43 12.78
N VAL A 284 17.31 -14.26 12.17
CA VAL A 284 16.10 -13.41 12.29
C VAL A 284 15.37 -13.28 10.95
N LEU A 285 15.06 -14.40 10.29
CA LEU A 285 14.25 -14.41 9.07
C LEU A 285 12.93 -15.16 9.31
N SER A 286 11.81 -14.58 8.87
CA SER A 286 10.53 -15.30 8.87
C SER A 286 10.55 -16.45 7.87
N PRO A 287 9.68 -17.46 8.07
CA PRO A 287 9.53 -18.55 7.12
C PRO A 287 9.20 -18.10 5.70
N GLU A 288 8.48 -16.99 5.52
CA GLU A 288 8.12 -16.45 4.21
C GLU A 288 9.36 -15.94 3.47
N THR A 289 10.21 -15.17 4.14
CA THR A 289 11.46 -14.67 3.57
C THR A 289 12.43 -15.79 3.23
N LEU A 290 12.46 -16.85 4.05
CA LEU A 290 13.24 -18.06 3.74
C LEU A 290 12.74 -18.74 2.46
N VAL A 291 11.42 -18.87 2.27
CA VAL A 291 10.84 -19.43 1.04
C VAL A 291 11.22 -18.59 -0.19
N ASP A 292 11.20 -17.26 -0.08
CA ASP A 292 11.59 -16.37 -1.17
C ASP A 292 13.09 -16.50 -1.53
N LEU A 293 13.97 -16.60 -0.52
CA LEU A 293 15.41 -16.85 -0.73
C LEU A 293 15.67 -18.18 -1.41
N LEU A 294 15.05 -19.26 -0.93
CA LEU A 294 15.19 -20.60 -1.50
C LEU A 294 14.68 -20.64 -2.95
N THR A 295 13.57 -19.97 -3.23
CA THR A 295 13.04 -19.84 -4.59
C THR A 295 14.01 -19.07 -5.49
N ALA A 296 14.63 -18.00 -4.98
CA ALA A 296 15.65 -17.27 -5.73
C ALA A 296 16.88 -18.13 -6.02
N MET A 297 17.35 -18.91 -5.05
CA MET A 297 18.46 -19.87 -5.19
C MET A 297 18.16 -20.92 -6.28
N GLY A 298 16.95 -21.49 -6.27
CA GLY A 298 16.47 -22.42 -7.30
C GLY A 298 16.56 -21.81 -8.69
N GLN A 299 16.11 -20.55 -8.85
CA GLN A 299 16.09 -19.84 -10.15
C GLN A 299 17.47 -19.37 -10.63
N VAL A 300 18.41 -19.12 -9.72
CA VAL A 300 19.82 -18.86 -10.06
C VAL A 300 20.44 -20.11 -10.68
N GLY A 301 20.11 -21.31 -10.17
CA GLY A 301 20.52 -22.57 -10.79
C GLY A 301 21.97 -22.98 -10.53
N ASP A 302 22.61 -22.45 -9.49
CA ASP A 302 24.01 -22.78 -9.17
C ASP A 302 24.10 -24.13 -8.44
N VAL A 303 24.85 -25.07 -9.01
CA VAL A 303 25.02 -26.44 -8.49
C VAL A 303 25.68 -26.46 -7.11
N SER A 304 26.53 -25.47 -6.78
CA SER A 304 27.16 -25.37 -5.47
C SER A 304 26.15 -25.22 -4.31
N LEU A 305 24.93 -24.74 -4.62
CA LEU A 305 23.87 -24.55 -3.63
C LEU A 305 23.25 -25.87 -3.17
N VAL A 306 23.29 -26.94 -3.98
CA VAL A 306 22.61 -28.21 -3.66
C VAL A 306 23.06 -28.77 -2.31
N GLN A 307 24.37 -28.82 -2.07
CA GLN A 307 24.94 -29.31 -0.80
C GLN A 307 24.50 -28.48 0.42
N ARG A 308 24.18 -27.21 0.22
CA ARG A 308 23.69 -26.31 1.28
C ARG A 308 22.19 -26.45 1.50
N LEU A 309 21.43 -26.80 0.46
CA LEU A 309 19.98 -26.94 0.48
C LEU A 309 19.50 -28.31 1.01
N GLU A 310 20.31 -29.36 0.85
CA GLU A 310 19.96 -30.73 1.28
C GLU A 310 19.55 -30.84 2.76
N PRO A 311 20.31 -30.30 3.74
CA PRO A 311 19.90 -30.38 5.14
C PRO A 311 18.55 -29.70 5.42
N ILE A 312 18.25 -28.62 4.68
CA ILE A 312 16.97 -27.90 4.77
C ILE A 312 15.83 -28.78 4.25
N ALA A 313 16.03 -29.40 3.09
CA ALA A 313 15.07 -30.29 2.44
C ALA A 313 14.77 -31.56 3.28
N GLU A 314 15.76 -32.04 4.04
CA GLU A 314 15.65 -33.16 4.97
C GLU A 314 14.99 -32.77 6.31
N GLY A 315 14.92 -31.47 6.60
CA GLY A 315 14.22 -30.93 7.75
C GLY A 315 15.09 -30.66 8.96
N ALA A 316 16.38 -30.37 8.76
CA ALA A 316 17.23 -29.86 9.82
C ALA A 316 16.72 -28.53 10.41
N TRP A 317 15.87 -27.80 9.68
CA TRP A 317 15.30 -26.51 10.09
C TRP A 317 14.04 -26.12 9.29
N GLY A 318 13.23 -25.24 9.89
CA GLY A 318 12.13 -24.56 9.23
C GLY A 318 10.78 -25.29 9.22
N THR A 319 9.78 -24.64 8.63
CA THR A 319 8.42 -25.18 8.48
C THR A 319 8.34 -26.14 7.30
N THR A 320 7.22 -26.87 7.16
CA THR A 320 6.97 -27.71 5.97
C THR A 320 7.02 -26.93 4.65
N ALA A 321 6.68 -25.62 4.67
CA ALA A 321 6.79 -24.76 3.50
C ALA A 321 8.25 -24.53 3.09
N VAL A 322 9.13 -24.25 4.06
CA VAL A 322 10.58 -24.06 3.85
C VAL A 322 11.21 -25.34 3.28
N ARG A 323 10.89 -26.50 3.87
CA ARG A 323 11.39 -27.81 3.37
C ARG A 323 10.96 -28.09 1.94
N ARG A 324 9.70 -27.79 1.60
CA ARG A 324 9.18 -27.94 0.23
C ARG A 324 9.91 -27.00 -0.73
N ALA A 325 10.07 -25.73 -0.36
CA ALA A 325 10.78 -24.75 -1.19
C ALA A 325 12.24 -25.17 -1.45
N ALA A 326 12.94 -25.71 -0.45
CA ALA A 326 14.30 -26.22 -0.60
C ALA A 326 14.37 -27.41 -1.59
N ARG A 327 13.43 -28.37 -1.50
CA ARG A 327 13.35 -29.49 -2.47
C ARG A 327 13.11 -29.00 -3.89
N THR A 328 12.13 -28.12 -4.06
CA THR A 328 11.84 -27.52 -5.37
C THR A 328 13.05 -26.77 -5.93
N ALA A 329 13.78 -26.03 -5.08
CA ALA A 329 15.01 -25.36 -5.51
C ALA A 329 16.10 -26.34 -5.96
N ILE A 330 16.30 -27.46 -5.25
CA ILE A 330 17.25 -28.52 -5.64
C ILE A 330 16.84 -29.14 -6.99
N GLU A 331 15.56 -29.47 -7.18
CA GLU A 331 15.02 -30.01 -8.43
C GLU A 331 15.22 -29.04 -9.60
N GLU A 332 14.97 -27.74 -9.40
CA GLU A 332 15.22 -26.70 -10.40
C GLU A 332 16.71 -26.57 -10.76
N ILE A 333 17.61 -26.66 -9.80
CA ILE A 333 19.06 -26.60 -10.04
C ILE A 333 19.52 -27.84 -10.83
N GLN A 334 19.10 -29.04 -10.38
CA GLN A 334 19.51 -30.30 -11.01
C GLN A 334 18.97 -30.46 -12.43
N SER A 335 17.72 -30.07 -12.69
CA SER A 335 17.13 -30.10 -14.03
C SER A 335 17.89 -29.24 -15.05
N ARG A 336 18.49 -28.13 -14.60
CA ARG A 336 19.35 -27.29 -15.47
C ARG A 336 20.75 -27.87 -15.64
N ALA A 337 21.32 -28.43 -14.57
CA ALA A 337 22.68 -28.95 -14.57
C ALA A 337 22.87 -30.15 -15.52
N THR A 338 21.83 -30.97 -15.71
CA THR A 338 21.88 -32.13 -16.61
C THR A 338 21.78 -31.76 -18.10
N GLY A 339 21.60 -30.47 -18.43
CA GLY A 339 21.46 -29.99 -19.82
C GLY A 339 20.21 -30.51 -20.53
N ALA A 340 19.36 -31.26 -19.84
CA ALA A 340 18.16 -31.87 -20.39
C ALA A 340 16.97 -30.92 -20.17
N SER A 341 16.94 -29.81 -20.91
CA SER A 341 15.67 -29.09 -21.07
C SER A 341 14.72 -29.95 -21.91
N GLU A 342 13.42 -29.96 -21.58
CA GLU A 342 12.39 -30.67 -22.36
C GLU A 342 12.52 -30.31 -23.84
N GLY A 343 12.86 -31.30 -24.68
CA GLY A 343 13.05 -31.14 -26.12
C GLY A 343 14.50 -30.93 -26.60
N GLN A 344 15.50 -30.87 -25.71
CA GLN A 344 16.91 -30.87 -26.12
C GLN A 344 17.55 -32.26 -25.95
N LEU A 345 18.20 -32.73 -27.01
CA LEU A 345 18.97 -33.98 -27.02
C LEU A 345 20.24 -33.79 -26.18
N ALA A 346 20.26 -34.34 -24.97
CA ALA A 346 21.47 -34.37 -24.15
C ALA A 346 22.52 -35.28 -24.80
N LEU A 347 23.64 -34.71 -25.21
CA LEU A 347 24.80 -35.48 -25.67
C LEU A 347 25.51 -36.05 -24.45
N VAL A 348 25.32 -37.34 -24.20
CA VAL A 348 26.09 -38.09 -23.20
C VAL A 348 27.53 -38.19 -23.71
N HIS A 349 28.43 -37.35 -23.18
CA HIS A 349 29.86 -37.53 -23.33
C HIS A 349 30.34 -38.68 -22.44
N GLU A 350 30.02 -39.91 -22.83
CA GLU A 350 30.77 -41.06 -22.35
C GLU A 350 32.15 -41.03 -23.01
N ALA A 351 33.15 -40.67 -22.22
CA ALA A 351 34.56 -40.78 -22.58
C ALA A 351 34.94 -42.25 -22.79
N GLY A 352 34.70 -42.80 -23.97
CA GLY A 352 35.19 -44.14 -24.33
C GLY A 352 34.54 -44.86 -25.51
N SER A 353 33.40 -44.42 -26.03
CA SER A 353 32.70 -45.11 -27.13
C SER A 353 32.75 -44.32 -28.43
N SER A 354 33.43 -44.87 -29.45
CA SER A 354 33.59 -44.25 -30.78
C SER A 354 32.36 -44.39 -31.69
N ALA A 355 31.15 -44.44 -31.13
CA ALA A 355 29.92 -44.44 -31.91
C ALA A 355 28.86 -43.63 -31.15
N GLY A 356 28.50 -42.46 -31.69
CA GLY A 356 27.47 -41.59 -31.13
C GLY A 356 26.12 -42.31 -31.08
N ALA A 357 25.79 -42.87 -29.93
CA ALA A 357 24.45 -43.37 -29.64
C ALA A 357 23.60 -42.20 -29.11
N LEU A 358 22.62 -41.80 -29.91
CA LEU A 358 21.55 -40.89 -29.49
C LEU A 358 20.62 -41.67 -28.56
N THR A 359 20.64 -41.34 -27.27
CA THR A 359 19.67 -41.88 -26.32
C THR A 359 18.42 -41.01 -26.39
N LEU A 360 17.41 -41.46 -27.15
CA LEU A 360 16.07 -40.90 -27.06
C LEU A 360 15.44 -41.39 -25.75
N PRO A 361 14.80 -40.51 -24.94
CA PRO A 361 13.98 -40.98 -23.84
C PRO A 361 12.91 -41.89 -24.44
N ASN A 362 12.89 -43.13 -23.96
CA ASN A 362 11.96 -44.15 -24.41
C ASN A 362 10.57 -43.73 -23.94
N ASP A 363 9.82 -43.06 -24.82
CA ASP A 363 8.42 -42.74 -24.64
C ASP A 363 7.62 -44.05 -24.78
N GLN A 364 7.74 -44.91 -23.76
CA GLN A 364 6.92 -46.11 -23.64
C GLN A 364 5.54 -45.70 -23.14
N GLY A 365 4.67 -45.42 -24.11
CA GLY A 365 3.34 -46.03 -24.13
C GLY A 365 2.27 -45.38 -23.26
N GLY A 366 1.71 -44.28 -23.75
CA GLY A 366 0.36 -43.82 -23.38
C GLY A 366 -0.46 -43.57 -24.65
N GLY A 367 -1.22 -44.58 -25.09
CA GLY A 367 -1.86 -44.63 -26.40
C GLY A 367 -2.91 -43.55 -26.65
N MET A 368 -2.88 -42.98 -27.86
CA MET A 368 -4.01 -42.27 -28.45
C MET A 368 -5.17 -43.24 -28.71
N SER A 369 -6.33 -42.99 -28.11
CA SER A 369 -7.62 -43.49 -28.62
C SER A 369 -8.33 -42.34 -29.33
N LEU A 370 -8.35 -42.40 -30.66
CA LEU A 370 -9.29 -41.68 -31.49
C LEU A 370 -10.47 -42.62 -31.77
N GLU A 371 -11.56 -42.47 -31.02
CA GLU A 371 -12.87 -42.99 -31.43
C GLU A 371 -13.78 -41.83 -31.82
N THR A 372 -13.92 -41.68 -33.14
CA THR A 372 -15.01 -40.96 -33.79
C THR A 372 -16.26 -41.83 -33.74
N SER A 373 -17.37 -41.35 -33.16
CA SER A 373 -18.72 -41.82 -33.48
C SER A 373 -19.79 -40.84 -32.98
N GLN A 374 -20.65 -40.44 -33.90
CA GLN A 374 -21.78 -39.53 -33.74
C GLN A 374 -22.96 -40.15 -32.98
N SER A 375 -23.81 -39.24 -32.46
CA SER A 375 -25.29 -39.31 -32.41
C SER A 375 -25.94 -40.08 -31.26
N ALA A 376 -26.59 -39.34 -30.35
CA ALA A 376 -28.07 -39.31 -30.23
C ALA A 376 -28.54 -38.32 -29.15
N ALA A 377 -29.79 -37.86 -29.35
CA ALA A 377 -30.55 -36.89 -28.57
C ALA A 377 -30.89 -37.29 -27.12
N GLY A 378 -31.24 -36.27 -26.31
CA GLY A 378 -31.94 -36.41 -25.01
C GLY A 378 -31.56 -35.28 -24.04
N SER A 379 -32.16 -34.09 -24.07
CA SER A 379 -33.33 -33.67 -23.28
C SER A 379 -33.43 -34.26 -21.86
N THR A 380 -33.12 -33.44 -20.83
CA THR A 380 -33.83 -33.22 -19.54
C THR A 380 -33.03 -32.17 -18.76
N SER A 381 -33.51 -30.96 -18.51
CA SER A 381 -34.41 -30.53 -17.42
C SER A 381 -33.86 -30.76 -16.00
N ALA A 382 -33.58 -29.62 -15.35
CA ALA A 382 -33.70 -29.29 -13.93
C ALA A 382 -32.91 -30.11 -12.89
N GLU A 383 -32.00 -29.43 -12.17
CA GLU A 383 -32.11 -29.31 -10.71
C GLU A 383 -31.28 -28.11 -10.22
N VAL A 384 -31.98 -27.22 -9.52
CA VAL A 384 -31.43 -26.04 -8.83
C VAL A 384 -30.98 -26.55 -7.47
N ASP A 385 -29.67 -26.75 -7.31
CA ASP A 385 -29.12 -27.14 -6.01
C ASP A 385 -28.85 -25.88 -5.18
N SER A 386 -29.60 -25.79 -4.08
CA SER A 386 -29.64 -24.65 -3.18
C SER A 386 -28.53 -24.82 -2.14
N LEU A 387 -27.40 -24.16 -2.36
CA LEU A 387 -26.33 -24.10 -1.37
C LEU A 387 -26.69 -23.09 -0.27
N SER A 388 -27.22 -23.68 0.80
CA SER A 388 -27.32 -23.25 2.19
C SER A 388 -26.40 -22.09 2.59
N GLU A 389 -27.01 -21.05 3.16
CA GLU A 389 -26.35 -19.97 3.88
C GLU A 389 -25.58 -20.51 5.10
N PRO A 390 -24.36 -20.02 5.37
CA PRO A 390 -23.64 -20.37 6.59
C PRO A 390 -24.27 -19.69 7.81
N GLU A 391 -24.65 -20.52 8.77
CA GLU A 391 -25.15 -20.17 10.10
C GLU A 391 -24.15 -19.23 10.81
N ALA A 392 -24.62 -18.07 11.24
CA ALA A 392 -23.80 -17.11 11.99
C ALA A 392 -23.44 -17.70 13.36
N PRO A 393 -22.18 -17.54 13.83
CA PRO A 393 -21.78 -18.03 15.14
C PRO A 393 -22.50 -17.26 16.25
N GLU A 394 -23.07 -18.01 17.20
CA GLU A 394 -23.66 -17.48 18.42
C GLU A 394 -22.67 -16.59 19.19
N PRO A 395 -23.10 -15.43 19.73
CA PRO A 395 -22.24 -14.58 20.53
C PRO A 395 -21.91 -15.27 21.86
N ALA A 396 -20.62 -15.50 22.09
CA ALA A 396 -20.10 -15.95 23.37
C ALA A 396 -20.51 -14.98 24.49
N LEU A 397 -21.13 -15.53 25.53
CA LEU A 397 -21.46 -14.84 26.77
C LEU A 397 -20.18 -14.24 27.37
N ALA A 398 -20.16 -12.92 27.54
CA ALA A 398 -19.08 -12.22 28.21
C ALA A 398 -19.02 -12.65 29.68
N GLU A 399 -17.86 -13.16 30.09
CA GLU A 399 -17.55 -13.43 31.49
C GLU A 399 -17.44 -12.10 32.26
N ASP A 400 -18.12 -12.05 33.41
CA ASP A 400 -18.06 -10.97 34.39
C ASP A 400 -16.61 -10.74 34.85
N VAL A 401 -16.04 -9.59 34.49
CA VAL A 401 -14.77 -9.10 35.04
C VAL A 401 -15.07 -8.28 36.29
N GLU A 402 -14.75 -8.83 37.47
CA GLU A 402 -14.79 -8.14 38.75
C GLU A 402 -13.88 -6.89 38.75
N PRO A 403 -14.36 -5.73 39.25
CA PRO A 403 -13.52 -4.55 39.38
C PRO A 403 -12.53 -4.69 40.56
N ALA A 404 -11.26 -4.40 40.28
CA ALA A 404 -10.19 -4.37 41.28
C ALA A 404 -10.45 -3.34 42.41
N PRO A 405 -10.01 -3.63 43.65
CA PRO A 405 -10.23 -2.78 44.80
C PRO A 405 -9.40 -1.48 44.74
N ARG A 406 -10.00 -0.41 45.25
CA ARG A 406 -9.52 0.99 45.26
C ARG A 406 -8.24 1.21 46.06
#